data_AF-A0A5B7GYJ4-F1
#
_entry.id   AF-A0A5B7GYJ4-F1
#
_cell.length_a   1.000
_cell.length_b   1.000
_cell.length_c   1.000
_cell.angle_alpha   90.00
_cell.angle_beta   90.00
_cell.angle_gamma   90.00
#
_symmetry.space_group_name_H-M   'P 1'
#
loop_
_entity.id
_entity.type
_entity.pdbx_description
1 polymer ?
#
loop_
_entity_poly.entity_id
_entity_poly.type
_entity_poly.pdbx_seq_one_letter_code
_entity_poly.pdbx_strand_id
1 'polypeptide(L)'
;MSTEYGSAVLQSLLSVLKHVDRDQCAAVVTHLIQHGLPGIEKWYIENPETSDLPPLFQDGPTTRLLEVMLPCCSSEQQINIFQQYFKGKIKILVQQRMTHFAVQHLLSSWIDKETFEEIFEEISEALVSALSSQHHAVIHAFASACQRLSTRQASCMKVHIFSSFRLTCWVVSAP
;
A
#
# COMPACT_ATOMS: atom_id res chain seq x y z
N MET A 1 5.07 19.33 -2.83
CA MET A 1 6.45 19.88 -2.88
C MET A 1 7.43 18.73 -2.68
N SER A 2 7.60 17.90 -3.69
CA SER A 2 8.84 17.14 -3.86
C SER A 2 9.20 17.23 -5.34
N THR A 3 10.39 17.72 -5.65
CA THR A 3 10.89 17.66 -7.02
C THR A 3 11.25 16.21 -7.32
N GLU A 4 11.11 15.77 -8.57
CA GLU A 4 11.50 14.41 -9.01
C GLU A 4 12.92 14.06 -8.50
N TYR A 5 13.85 15.01 -8.59
CA TYR A 5 15.23 14.85 -8.12
C TYR A 5 15.34 14.72 -6.60
N GLY A 6 14.60 15.53 -5.83
CA GLY A 6 14.62 15.46 -4.37
C GLY A 6 14.09 14.11 -3.87
N SER A 7 13.00 13.62 -4.47
CA SER A 7 12.45 12.31 -4.15
C SER A 7 13.44 11.19 -4.50
N ALA A 8 14.09 11.24 -5.67
CA ALA A 8 15.08 10.24 -6.07
C ALA A 8 16.29 10.17 -5.12
N VAL A 9 16.78 11.32 -4.64
CA VAL A 9 17.87 11.38 -3.65
C VAL A 9 17.44 10.73 -2.34
N LEU A 10 16.24 11.05 -1.84
CA LEU A 10 15.72 10.48 -0.60
C LEU A 10 15.45 8.98 -0.72
N GLN A 11 14.88 8.51 -1.83
CA GLN A 11 14.70 7.09 -2.11
C GLN A 11 16.03 6.34 -2.14
N SER A 12 17.05 6.91 -2.77
CA SER A 12 18.40 6.34 -2.82
C SER A 12 19.03 6.29 -1.42
N LEU A 13 18.91 7.37 -0.65
CA LEU A 13 19.40 7.46 0.72
C LEU A 13 18.77 6.38 1.61
N LEU A 14 17.44 6.26 1.59
CA LEU A 14 16.71 5.26 2.37
C LEU A 14 17.10 3.83 1.97
N SER A 15 17.25 3.58 0.66
CA SER A 15 17.64 2.26 0.15
C SER A 15 19.02 1.84 0.65
N VAL A 16 19.97 2.77 0.76
CA VAL A 16 21.32 2.50 1.29
C VAL A 16 21.28 2.39 2.82
N LEU A 17 20.68 3.36 3.52
CA LEU A 17 20.67 3.40 4.98
C LEU A 17 19.98 2.17 5.58
N LYS A 18 18.93 1.64 4.93
CA LYS A 18 18.27 0.39 5.37
C LYS A 18 19.25 -0.78 5.56
N HIS A 19 20.34 -0.83 4.79
CA HIS A 19 21.34 -1.88 4.85
C HIS A 19 22.59 -1.50 5.66
N VAL A 20 22.95 -0.21 5.69
CA VAL A 20 24.19 0.28 6.31
C VAL A 20 23.98 0.74 7.75
N ASP A 21 22.94 1.52 8.01
CA ASP A 21 22.66 2.13 9.31
C ASP A 21 21.14 2.26 9.52
N ARG A 22 20.58 1.27 10.23
CA ARG A 22 19.14 1.18 10.49
C ARG A 22 18.64 2.28 11.43
N ASP A 23 19.48 2.75 12.34
CA ASP A 23 19.09 3.76 13.32
C ASP A 23 18.95 5.12 12.63
N GLN A 24 19.91 5.47 11.76
CA GLN A 24 19.79 6.66 10.90
C GLN A 24 18.63 6.53 9.92
N CYS A 25 18.40 5.35 9.35
CA CYS A 25 17.25 5.10 8.48
C CYS A 25 15.93 5.41 9.21
N ALA A 26 15.76 4.91 10.43
CA ALA A 26 14.58 5.15 11.25
C ALA A 26 14.41 6.64 11.60
N ALA A 27 15.51 7.36 11.89
CA ALA A 27 15.48 8.79 12.17
C ALA A 27 15.02 9.59 10.94
N VAL A 28 15.54 9.27 9.75
CA VAL A 28 15.14 9.92 8.49
C VAL A 28 13.66 9.63 8.18
N VAL A 29 13.22 8.38 8.32
CA VAL A 29 11.82 7.99 8.11
C VAL A 29 10.90 8.76 9.06
N THR A 30 11.27 8.88 10.33
CA THR A 30 10.49 9.62 11.33
C THR A 30 10.36 11.09 10.94
N HIS A 31 11.46 11.72 10.51
CA HIS A 31 11.43 13.11 10.03
C HIS A 31 10.56 13.27 8.77
N LEU A 32 10.60 12.30 7.85
CA LEU A 32 9.78 12.32 6.63
C LEU A 32 8.28 12.14 6.94
N ILE A 33 7.92 11.29 7.89
CA ILE A 33 6.53 11.14 8.33
C ILE A 33 6.02 12.44 8.96
N GLN A 34 6.84 13.11 9.77
CA GLN A 34 6.45 14.32 10.50
C GLN A 34 6.41 15.58 9.63
N HIS A 35 7.32 15.71 8.67
CA HIS A 35 7.52 16.95 7.91
C HIS A 35 7.45 16.79 6.39
N GLY A 36 7.67 15.59 5.86
CA GLY A 36 7.79 15.33 4.43
C GLY A 36 6.47 14.94 3.75
N LEU A 37 5.58 14.24 4.47
CA LEU A 37 4.32 13.78 3.91
C LEU A 37 3.18 14.75 4.27
N PRO A 38 2.39 15.22 3.28
CA PRO A 38 1.21 16.02 3.58
C PRO A 38 0.18 15.18 4.34
N GLY A 39 -0.40 15.75 5.39
CA GLY A 39 -1.54 15.14 6.07
C GLY A 39 -2.77 15.18 5.15
N ILE A 40 -3.34 14.02 4.86
CA ILE A 40 -4.47 13.90 3.92
C ILE A 40 -5.83 13.83 4.60
N GLU A 41 -5.90 13.73 5.93
CA GLU A 41 -7.16 13.59 6.68
C GLU A 41 -8.13 14.73 6.40
N LYS A 42 -7.66 15.98 6.44
CA LYS A 42 -8.46 17.16 6.12
C LYS A 42 -9.05 17.11 4.72
N TRP A 43 -8.26 16.62 3.75
CA TRP A 43 -8.70 16.52 2.37
C TRP A 43 -9.92 15.62 2.24
N TYR A 44 -9.96 14.48 2.93
CA TYR A 44 -11.12 13.58 2.90
C TYR A 44 -12.33 14.08 3.69
N ILE A 45 -12.12 14.83 4.77
CA ILE A 45 -13.22 15.49 5.50
C ILE A 45 -13.90 16.53 4.60
N GLU A 46 -13.11 17.26 3.83
CA GLU A 46 -13.60 18.27 2.88
C GLU A 46 -14.17 17.63 1.59
N ASN A 47 -13.77 16.40 1.26
CA ASN A 47 -14.11 15.69 0.02
C ASN A 47 -14.65 14.27 0.30
N PRO A 48 -15.76 14.11 1.05
CA PRO A 48 -16.20 12.79 1.54
C PRO A 48 -16.75 11.87 0.43
N GLU A 49 -17.25 12.44 -0.68
CA GLU A 49 -17.89 11.67 -1.77
C GLU A 49 -17.09 11.65 -3.07
N THR A 50 -15.87 12.19 -3.09
CA THR A 50 -15.11 12.27 -4.34
C THR A 50 -14.41 10.95 -4.64
N SER A 51 -14.42 10.57 -5.92
CA SER A 51 -13.57 9.49 -6.43
C SER A 51 -12.11 9.90 -6.59
N ASP A 52 -11.79 11.16 -6.30
CA ASP A 52 -10.46 11.70 -6.53
C ASP A 52 -9.50 11.20 -5.45
N LEU A 53 -8.23 11.16 -5.82
CA LEU A 53 -7.17 10.84 -4.90
C LEU A 53 -6.66 12.12 -4.24
N PRO A 54 -6.24 12.07 -2.97
CA PRO A 54 -5.66 13.20 -2.28
C PRO A 54 -4.35 13.61 -2.97
N PRO A 55 -3.91 14.87 -2.80
CA PRO A 55 -2.77 15.42 -3.51
C PRO A 55 -1.49 14.60 -3.39
N LEU A 56 -1.30 13.88 -2.27
CA LEU A 56 -0.18 12.97 -2.08
C LEU A 56 -0.07 11.90 -3.18
N PHE A 57 -1.21 11.28 -3.51
CA PHE A 57 -1.28 10.18 -4.46
C PHE A 57 -1.37 10.63 -5.92
N GLN A 58 -1.64 11.93 -6.13
CA GLN A 58 -1.52 12.56 -7.45
C GLN A 58 -0.07 12.94 -7.77
N ASP A 59 0.76 13.12 -6.73
CA ASP A 59 2.17 13.47 -6.86
C ASP A 59 3.04 12.20 -6.95
N GLY A 60 3.49 11.88 -8.17
CA GLY A 60 4.31 10.70 -8.46
C GLY A 60 5.58 10.60 -7.60
N PRO A 61 6.40 11.67 -7.50
CA PRO A 61 7.55 11.73 -6.61
C PRO A 61 7.24 11.37 -5.16
N THR A 62 6.18 11.94 -4.59
CA THR A 62 5.82 11.69 -3.18
C THR A 62 5.28 10.28 -2.99
N THR A 63 4.50 9.76 -3.95
CA THR A 63 3.98 8.38 -3.92
C THR A 63 5.12 7.35 -3.96
N ARG A 64 6.11 7.53 -4.84
CA ARG A 64 7.30 6.66 -4.93
C ARG A 64 8.17 6.75 -3.68
N LEU A 65 8.28 7.94 -3.07
CA LEU A 65 8.97 8.09 -1.79
C LEU A 65 8.28 7.28 -0.69
N LEU A 66 6.95 7.34 -0.61
CA LEU A 66 6.16 6.54 0.33
C LEU A 66 6.41 5.03 0.13
N GLU A 67 6.43 4.55 -1.12
CA GLU A 67 6.74 3.16 -1.46
C GLU A 67 8.08 2.68 -0.87
N VAL A 68 9.12 3.49 -0.99
CA VAL A 68 10.47 3.16 -0.50
C VAL A 68 10.59 3.34 1.03
N MET A 69 9.79 4.22 1.63
CA MET A 69 9.74 4.42 3.08
C MET A 69 9.09 3.23 3.81
N LEU A 70 8.04 2.64 3.26
CA LEU A 70 7.25 1.58 3.91
C LEU A 70 8.09 0.39 4.43
N PRO A 71 9.08 -0.13 3.68
CA PRO A 71 10.01 -1.17 4.16
C PRO A 71 11.00 -0.74 5.25
N CYS A 72 11.11 0.56 5.53
CA CYS A 72 12.00 1.14 6.53
C CYS A 72 11.26 1.51 7.82
N CYS A 73 9.93 1.51 7.80
CA CYS A 73 9.09 1.81 8.95
C CYS A 73 9.07 0.68 9.98
N SER A 74 8.96 1.06 11.25
CA SER A 74 8.56 0.15 12.34
C SER A 74 7.09 -0.26 12.20
N SER A 75 6.68 -1.31 12.94
CA SER A 75 5.29 -1.78 12.93
C SER A 75 4.29 -0.66 13.30
N GLU A 76 4.58 0.10 14.35
CA GLU A 76 3.74 1.22 14.79
C GLU A 76 3.61 2.30 13.71
N GLN A 77 4.72 2.64 13.03
CA GLN A 77 4.71 3.60 11.92
C GLN A 77 3.91 3.07 10.72
N GLN A 78 4.00 1.77 10.40
CA GLN A 78 3.23 1.16 9.32
C GLN A 78 1.73 1.24 9.62
N ILE A 79 1.31 0.99 10.86
CA ILE A 79 -0.09 1.11 11.29
C ILE A 79 -0.55 2.56 11.17
N ASN A 80 0.24 3.52 11.67
CA ASN A 80 -0.11 4.94 11.57
C ASN A 80 -0.27 5.38 10.11
N ILE A 81 0.68 4.99 9.25
CA ILE A 81 0.59 5.25 7.81
C ILE A 81 -0.65 4.59 7.21
N PHE A 82 -0.97 3.36 7.58
CA PHE A 82 -2.18 2.68 7.11
C PHE A 82 -3.44 3.46 7.50
N GLN A 83 -3.60 3.81 8.78
CA GLN A 83 -4.76 4.54 9.27
C GLN A 83 -4.94 5.89 8.56
N GLN A 84 -3.84 6.61 8.35
CA GLN A 84 -3.87 7.95 7.77
C GLN A 84 -4.08 7.92 6.25
N TYR A 85 -3.38 7.02 5.54
CA TYR A 85 -3.27 7.07 4.09
C TYR A 85 -4.08 6.01 3.34
N PHE A 86 -4.30 4.83 3.94
CA PHE A 86 -4.80 3.66 3.21
C PHE A 86 -6.18 3.19 3.67
N LYS A 87 -6.50 3.33 4.97
CA LYS A 87 -7.74 2.83 5.56
C LYS A 87 -8.98 3.45 4.91
N GLY A 88 -9.94 2.60 4.59
CA GLY A 88 -11.16 2.91 3.86
C GLY A 88 -10.96 3.20 2.37
N LYS A 89 -9.72 3.15 1.87
CA LYS A 89 -9.35 3.65 0.53
C LYS A 89 -8.62 2.61 -0.33
N ILE A 90 -8.24 1.45 0.24
CA ILE A 90 -7.48 0.41 -0.47
C ILE A 90 -8.12 0.08 -1.83
N LYS A 91 -9.45 -0.05 -1.88
CA LYS A 91 -10.16 -0.38 -3.12
C LYS A 91 -9.88 0.60 -4.27
N ILE A 92 -9.91 1.91 -3.99
CA ILE A 92 -9.66 2.96 -4.99
C ILE A 92 -8.16 2.99 -5.33
N LEU A 93 -7.30 2.92 -4.32
CA LEU A 93 -5.84 2.95 -4.49
C LEU A 93 -5.33 1.78 -5.34
N VAL A 94 -5.95 0.62 -5.22
CA VAL A 94 -5.58 -0.57 -5.97
C VAL A 94 -6.04 -0.51 -7.43
N GLN A 95 -7.07 0.26 -7.78
CA GLN A 95 -7.53 0.39 -9.17
C GLN A 95 -6.67 1.35 -10.00
N GLN A 96 -5.92 2.21 -9.34
CA GLN A 96 -5.19 3.31 -9.97
C GLN A 96 -3.74 2.92 -10.30
N ARG A 97 -3.25 3.32 -11.49
CA ARG A 97 -1.93 2.93 -11.99
C ARG A 97 -0.77 3.45 -11.14
N MET A 98 -0.92 4.60 -10.49
CA MET A 98 0.16 5.20 -9.72
C MET A 98 0.22 4.68 -8.28
N THR A 99 -0.91 4.26 -7.69
CA THR A 99 -0.99 3.97 -6.24
C THR A 99 -1.03 2.50 -5.90
N HIS A 100 -1.29 1.61 -6.86
CA HIS A 100 -1.30 0.16 -6.56
C HIS A 100 0.07 -0.34 -6.08
N PHE A 101 1.18 0.29 -6.52
CA PHE A 101 2.52 0.00 -6.04
C PHE A 101 2.71 0.37 -4.56
N ALA A 102 2.12 1.48 -4.09
CA ALA A 102 2.12 1.84 -2.68
C ALA A 102 1.43 0.78 -1.82
N VAL A 103 0.28 0.26 -2.29
CA VAL A 103 -0.41 -0.85 -1.61
C VAL A 103 0.43 -2.13 -1.65
N GLN A 104 1.04 -2.46 -2.79
CA GLN A 104 1.93 -3.60 -2.91
C GLN A 104 3.10 -3.52 -1.92
N HIS A 105 3.76 -2.36 -1.80
CA HIS A 105 4.88 -2.15 -0.89
C HIS A 105 4.45 -2.27 0.57
N LEU A 106 3.31 -1.68 0.92
CA LEU A 106 2.72 -1.78 2.27
C LEU A 106 2.55 -3.25 2.69
N LEU A 107 1.92 -4.07 1.83
CA LEU A 107 1.68 -5.48 2.11
C LEU A 107 2.98 -6.28 2.16
N SER A 108 3.89 -5.99 1.23
CA SER A 108 5.18 -6.69 1.14
C SER A 108 6.03 -6.44 2.38
N SER A 109 5.98 -5.23 2.96
CA SER A 109 6.76 -4.84 4.13
C SER A 109 6.09 -5.10 5.47
N TRP A 110 4.81 -5.51 5.51
CA TRP A 110 4.05 -5.62 6.75
C TRP A 110 4.64 -6.65 7.72
N ILE A 111 5.00 -6.28 8.95
CA ILE A 111 5.77 -7.16 9.84
C ILE A 111 4.89 -7.86 10.87
N ASP A 112 3.91 -7.15 11.42
CA ASP A 112 3.16 -7.62 12.58
C ASP A 112 1.92 -8.43 12.19
N LYS A 113 1.75 -9.61 12.78
CA LYS A 113 0.67 -10.54 12.46
C LYS A 113 -0.68 -10.05 12.96
N GLU A 114 -0.75 -9.57 14.20
CA GLU A 114 -2.01 -9.22 14.85
C GLU A 114 -2.69 -8.08 14.10
N THR A 115 -1.93 -7.02 13.83
CA THR A 115 -2.40 -5.86 13.07
C THR A 115 -2.68 -6.17 11.61
N PHE A 116 -1.97 -7.13 11.01
CA PHE A 116 -2.31 -7.62 9.66
C PHE A 116 -3.67 -8.30 9.63
N GLU A 117 -4.02 -9.07 10.66
CA GLU A 117 -5.34 -9.72 10.74
C GLU A 117 -6.47 -8.71 10.89
N GLU A 118 -6.24 -7.59 11.57
CA GLU A 118 -7.23 -6.51 11.69
C GLU A 118 -7.57 -5.86 10.34
N ILE A 119 -6.57 -5.70 9.48
CA ILE A 119 -6.73 -5.07 8.15
C ILE A 119 -7.06 -6.08 7.05
N PHE A 120 -7.03 -7.38 7.36
CA PHE A 120 -7.15 -8.46 6.38
C PHE A 120 -8.43 -8.36 5.55
N GLU A 121 -9.57 -8.15 6.22
CA GLU A 121 -10.87 -8.13 5.54
C GLU A 121 -10.95 -6.97 4.53
N GLU A 122 -10.53 -5.77 4.93
CA GLU A 122 -10.53 -4.59 4.04
C GLU A 122 -9.67 -4.82 2.78
N ILE A 123 -8.47 -5.41 2.96
CA ILE A 123 -7.60 -5.70 1.81
C ILE A 123 -8.19 -6.81 0.95
N SER A 124 -8.77 -7.84 1.56
CA SER A 124 -9.34 -9.00 0.86
C SER A 124 -10.48 -8.59 -0.07
N GLU A 125 -11.34 -7.67 0.36
CA GLU A 125 -12.42 -7.11 -0.45
C GLU A 125 -11.88 -6.33 -1.66
N ALA A 126 -10.75 -5.64 -1.48
CA ALA A 126 -10.11 -4.89 -2.55
C ALA A 126 -9.38 -5.77 -3.59
N LEU A 127 -9.06 -7.04 -3.29
CA LEU A 127 -8.37 -7.93 -4.22
C LEU A 127 -9.17 -8.21 -5.50
N VAL A 128 -10.51 -8.25 -5.39
CA VAL A 128 -11.38 -8.37 -6.56
C VAL A 128 -11.18 -7.18 -7.50
N SER A 129 -11.03 -5.98 -6.93
CA SER A 129 -10.76 -4.77 -7.71
C SER A 129 -9.34 -4.80 -8.31
N ALA A 130 -8.35 -5.33 -7.59
CA ALA A 130 -6.99 -5.55 -8.10
C ALA A 130 -6.97 -6.44 -9.34
N LEU A 131 -7.72 -7.54 -9.29
CA LEU A 131 -7.82 -8.49 -10.40
C LEU A 131 -8.48 -7.89 -11.62
N SER A 132 -9.61 -7.18 -11.44
CA SER A 132 -10.29 -6.50 -12.54
C SER A 132 -9.40 -5.45 -13.21
N SER A 133 -8.54 -4.79 -12.45
CA SER A 133 -7.55 -3.83 -12.95
C SER A 133 -6.22 -4.47 -13.42
N GLN A 134 -6.11 -5.80 -13.43
CA GLN A 134 -4.89 -6.55 -13.81
C GLN A 134 -3.64 -6.23 -12.96
N HIS A 135 -3.82 -5.71 -11.75
CA HIS A 135 -2.74 -5.38 -10.82
C HIS A 135 -2.36 -6.58 -9.96
N HIS A 136 -1.91 -7.66 -10.61
CA HIS A 136 -1.60 -8.95 -10.00
C HIS A 136 -0.52 -8.88 -8.90
N ALA A 137 0.37 -7.88 -8.98
CA ALA A 137 1.45 -7.70 -8.00
C ALA A 137 0.93 -7.44 -6.58
N VAL A 138 -0.23 -6.77 -6.44
CA VAL A 138 -0.88 -6.54 -5.14
C VAL A 138 -1.36 -7.85 -4.53
N ILE A 139 -1.91 -8.74 -5.37
CA ILE A 139 -2.41 -10.05 -4.95
C ILE A 139 -1.25 -10.94 -4.52
N HIS A 140 -0.17 -10.93 -5.31
CA HIS A 140 1.06 -11.64 -4.95
C HIS A 140 1.62 -11.14 -3.62
N ALA A 141 1.69 -9.83 -3.41
CA ALA A 141 2.14 -9.25 -2.15
C ALA A 141 1.25 -9.65 -0.97
N PHE A 142 -0.07 -9.65 -1.15
CA PHE A 142 -1.01 -10.10 -0.13
C PHE A 142 -0.83 -11.59 0.23
N ALA A 143 -0.74 -12.46 -0.78
CA ALA A 143 -0.54 -13.89 -0.58
C ALA A 143 0.81 -14.17 0.09
N SER A 144 1.87 -13.47 -0.33
CA SER A 144 3.19 -13.55 0.28
C SER A 144 3.18 -13.06 1.73
N ALA A 145 2.44 -12.00 2.05
CA ALA A 145 2.26 -11.54 3.43
C ALA A 145 1.56 -12.61 4.30
N CYS A 146 0.47 -13.21 3.80
CA CYS A 146 -0.22 -14.32 4.48
C CYS A 146 0.70 -15.52 4.73
N GLN A 147 1.55 -15.85 3.75
CA GLN A 147 2.53 -16.91 3.88
C GLN A 147 3.60 -16.57 4.92
N ARG A 148 4.21 -15.39 4.81
CA ARG A 148 5.29 -14.90 5.68
C ARG A 148 4.86 -14.75 7.13
N LEU A 149 3.65 -14.24 7.37
CA LEU A 149 3.08 -14.07 8.70
C LEU A 149 2.40 -15.34 9.24
N SER A 150 2.37 -16.41 8.46
CA SER A 150 1.70 -17.67 8.81
C SER A 150 0.27 -17.44 9.33
N THR A 151 -0.49 -16.61 8.60
CA THR A 151 -1.87 -16.27 8.96
C THR A 151 -2.79 -16.25 7.74
N ARG A 152 -4.08 -16.54 7.97
CA ARG A 152 -5.19 -16.47 7.00
C ARG A 152 -4.93 -17.10 5.62
N GLN A 153 -3.99 -18.04 5.51
CA GLN A 153 -3.60 -18.69 4.25
C GLN A 153 -4.79 -19.38 3.56
N ALA A 154 -5.61 -20.10 4.34
CA ALA A 154 -6.83 -20.75 3.82
C ALA A 154 -7.85 -19.73 3.28
N SER A 155 -8.03 -18.60 3.96
CA SER A 155 -8.91 -17.52 3.52
C SER A 155 -8.37 -16.82 2.27
N CYS A 156 -7.06 -16.57 2.22
CA CYS A 156 -6.40 -16.01 1.05
C CYS A 156 -6.56 -16.91 -0.19
N MET A 157 -6.38 -18.23 -0.06
CA MET A 157 -6.59 -19.17 -1.16
C MET A 157 -8.04 -19.16 -1.65
N LYS A 158 -9.02 -19.12 -0.73
CA LYS A 158 -10.43 -19.02 -1.10
C LYS A 158 -10.71 -17.74 -1.90
N VAL A 159 -10.27 -16.58 -1.41
CA VAL A 159 -10.49 -15.30 -2.11
C VAL A 159 -9.85 -15.34 -3.49
N HIS A 160 -8.62 -15.84 -3.61
CA HIS A 160 -7.90 -15.91 -4.88
C HIS A 160 -8.55 -16.86 -5.90
N ILE A 161 -8.94 -18.06 -5.47
CA ILE A 161 -9.59 -19.06 -6.34
C ILE A 161 -10.97 -18.56 -6.79
N PHE A 162 -11.79 -18.06 -5.86
CA PHE A 162 -13.16 -17.61 -6.19
C PHE A 162 -13.18 -16.38 -7.08
N SER A 163 -12.26 -15.42 -6.87
CA SER A 163 -12.17 -14.22 -7.70
C SER A 163 -11.64 -14.52 -9.10
N SER A 164 -10.64 -15.41 -9.22
CA SER A 164 -10.12 -15.86 -10.51
C SER A 164 -11.17 -16.64 -11.31
N PHE A 165 -11.91 -17.55 -10.67
CA PHE A 165 -12.98 -18.32 -11.33
C PHE A 165 -14.15 -17.44 -11.80
N ARG A 166 -14.56 -16.45 -10.98
CA ARG A 166 -15.63 -15.52 -11.36
C ARG A 166 -15.26 -14.69 -12.58
N LEU A 167 -14.01 -14.23 -12.69
CA LEU A 167 -13.55 -13.45 -13.83
C LEU A 167 -13.45 -14.29 -15.11
N THR A 168 -13.00 -15.54 -15.04
CA THR A 168 -13.00 -16.45 -16.20
C THR A 168 -14.41 -16.76 -16.71
N CYS A 169 -15.40 -16.91 -15.82
CA CYS A 169 -16.79 -17.09 -16.25
C CYS A 169 -17.41 -15.80 -16.85
N TRP A 170 -17.01 -14.63 -16.34
CA TRP A 170 -17.45 -13.33 -16.89
C TRP A 170 -16.84 -13.02 -18.26
N VAL A 171 -15.54 -13.27 -18.46
CA VAL A 171 -14.85 -13.06 -19.75
C VAL A 171 -15.40 -13.99 -20.84
N VAL A 172 -15.89 -15.18 -20.48
CA VAL A 172 -16.51 -16.12 -21.43
C VAL A 172 -17.99 -15.79 -21.70
N SER A 173 -18.61 -14.87 -20.95
CA SER A 173 -20.04 -14.52 -21.05
C SER A 173 -20.32 -13.09 -21.50
N ALA A 174 -19.31 -12.31 -21.89
CA ALA A 174 -19.50 -10.98 -22.47
C ALA A 174 -19.72 -11.10 -24.00
N PRO A 175 -20.87 -10.65 -24.54
CA PRO A 175 -21.15 -10.69 -25.98
C PRO A 175 -20.35 -9.67 -26.80
#